data_AF-A0AA94HKC4-F1
#
_entry.id   AF-A0AA94HKC4-F1
#
_cell.length_a   1.000
_cell.length_b   1.000
_cell.length_c   1.000
_cell.angle_alpha   90.00
_cell.angle_beta   90.00
_cell.angle_gamma   90.00
#
_symmetry.space_group_name_H-M   'P 1'
#
loop_
_entity.id
_entity.type
_entity.pdbx_description
1 polymer ?
#
loop_
_entity_poly.entity_id
_entity_poly.type
_entity_poly.pdbx_seq_one_letter_code
_entity_poly.pdbx_strand_id
1 'polypeptide(L)'
;MSSPFSPVRRTLAGFLLALAVAALAGCAAPQPAATTAPGTPAPAAPSAEPTPSATPTASPSPTSTASAAALPYCGDEFIVDRSSIVWWMGTQEEQLAQAAPEPGFVAAEALAGLDVVCAITYRSPTDGEPGVMQTSEAFVASDGGALEQLEAWAAANGYVAQSEGDGFQELHQPPNADGTTTRKIFFAPLDGEHPPIGDAERLVALTGAPPDAIYVWHADFTVE
;
A
#
# COMPACT_ATOMS: atom_id res chain seq x y z
N MET A 1 25.53 -17.14 -44.69
CA MET A 1 24.23 -17.85 -44.66
C MET A 1 23.24 -16.89 -44.03
N SER A 2 22.44 -16.25 -44.87
CA SER A 2 21.57 -15.14 -44.51
C SER A 2 20.14 -15.64 -44.35
N SER A 3 19.53 -15.46 -43.18
CA SER A 3 18.11 -15.73 -42.97
C SER A 3 17.30 -14.45 -43.20
N PRO A 4 16.20 -14.48 -43.99
CA PRO A 4 15.38 -13.31 -44.24
C PRO A 4 14.33 -13.09 -43.14
N PHE A 5 14.26 -11.84 -42.67
CA PHE A 5 13.18 -11.31 -41.84
C PHE A 5 11.85 -11.34 -42.60
N SER A 6 10.80 -11.85 -41.95
CA SER A 6 9.40 -11.70 -42.39
C SER A 6 8.69 -10.66 -41.52
N PRO A 7 8.15 -9.57 -42.10
CA PRO A 7 7.28 -8.65 -41.36
C PRO A 7 5.84 -9.15 -41.38
N VAL A 8 5.29 -9.51 -40.21
CA VAL A 8 3.85 -9.74 -40.03
C VAL A 8 3.14 -8.39 -40.03
N ARG A 9 2.54 -8.06 -41.18
CA ARG A 9 1.51 -7.03 -41.29
C ARG A 9 0.25 -7.54 -40.58
N ARG A 10 -0.16 -6.93 -39.47
CA ARG A 10 -1.51 -7.11 -38.91
C ARG A 10 -2.30 -5.82 -38.97
N THR A 11 -3.16 -5.84 -39.98
CA THR A 11 -4.38 -5.10 -40.29
C THR A 11 -5.03 -4.31 -39.15
N LEU A 12 -5.19 -3.02 -39.40
CA LEU A 12 -6.12 -2.10 -38.74
C LEU A 12 -7.58 -2.47 -39.06
N ALA A 13 -8.40 -2.65 -38.02
CA ALA A 13 -9.85 -2.49 -38.05
C ALA A 13 -10.20 -1.83 -36.69
N GLY A 14 -10.83 -0.66 -36.59
CA GLY A 14 -11.86 -0.10 -37.45
C GLY A 14 -13.22 -0.41 -36.84
N PHE A 15 -13.60 0.27 -35.75
CA PHE A 15 -15.01 0.33 -35.35
C PHE A 15 -15.35 1.71 -34.78
N LEU A 16 -16.05 2.48 -35.61
CA LEU A 16 -16.83 3.67 -35.26
C LEU A 16 -18.05 3.23 -34.45
N LEU A 17 -18.34 3.90 -33.33
CA LEU A 17 -19.72 4.05 -32.87
C LEU A 17 -19.94 5.44 -32.24
N ALA A 18 -21.02 6.06 -32.67
CA ALA A 18 -21.38 7.44 -32.46
C ALA A 18 -22.46 7.61 -31.39
N LEU A 19 -22.51 8.82 -30.83
CA LEU A 19 -23.66 9.55 -30.27
C LEU A 19 -24.52 8.93 -29.15
N ALA A 20 -24.65 9.67 -28.05
CA ALA A 20 -25.95 10.11 -27.54
C ALA A 20 -25.84 11.38 -26.68
N VAL A 21 -26.60 12.41 -27.05
CA VAL A 21 -26.84 13.66 -26.31
C VAL A 21 -28.23 13.57 -25.68
N ALA A 22 -28.37 13.91 -24.39
CA ALA A 22 -29.61 14.35 -23.74
C ALA A 22 -29.21 15.12 -22.45
N ALA A 23 -29.30 16.44 -22.33
CA ALA A 23 -30.46 17.35 -22.28
C ALA A 23 -31.27 17.29 -20.96
N LEU A 24 -31.10 18.35 -20.15
CA LEU A 24 -32.11 19.18 -19.47
C LEU A 24 -32.96 18.66 -18.29
N ALA A 25 -32.79 19.37 -17.16
CA ALA A 25 -33.82 20.09 -16.39
C ALA A 25 -34.66 19.39 -15.29
N GLY A 26 -34.73 20.09 -14.14
CA GLY A 26 -35.81 20.02 -13.14
C GLY A 26 -35.40 19.34 -11.81
N CYS A 27 -35.90 19.71 -10.63
CA CYS A 27 -36.72 20.82 -10.18
C CYS A 27 -36.74 20.79 -8.64
N ALA A 28 -36.76 21.97 -8.01
CA ALA A 28 -37.35 22.33 -6.71
C ALA A 28 -37.12 21.48 -5.42
N ALA A 29 -36.67 22.20 -4.38
CA ALA A 29 -36.59 21.82 -2.98
C ALA A 29 -37.95 21.64 -2.28
N PRO A 30 -37.94 21.02 -1.08
CA PRO A 30 -38.78 21.47 0.02
C PRO A 30 -37.95 21.97 1.22
N GLN A 31 -38.34 23.14 1.70
CA GLN A 31 -37.93 23.80 2.95
C GLN A 31 -38.73 23.23 4.13
N PRO A 32 -38.09 22.79 5.24
CA PRO A 32 -38.75 22.67 6.53
C PRO A 32 -38.46 23.86 7.44
N ALA A 33 -39.47 24.19 8.24
CA ALA A 33 -39.63 25.42 8.99
C ALA A 33 -38.88 25.50 10.34
N ALA A 34 -38.55 26.74 10.67
CA ALA A 34 -38.53 27.45 11.96
C ALA A 34 -38.68 26.68 13.31
N THR A 35 -37.68 26.96 14.18
CA THR A 35 -37.79 27.59 15.52
C THR A 35 -38.39 26.82 16.70
N THR A 36 -37.55 26.57 17.71
CA THR A 36 -37.87 26.62 19.16
C THR A 36 -36.58 26.98 19.92
N ALA A 37 -36.43 28.25 20.32
CA ALA A 37 -36.53 28.78 21.69
C ALA A 37 -35.30 28.49 22.60
N PRO A 38 -34.65 29.52 23.18
CA PRO A 38 -33.48 29.37 24.04
C PRO A 38 -33.89 29.05 25.49
N GLY A 39 -33.34 27.96 26.04
CA GLY A 39 -33.42 27.62 27.45
C GLY A 39 -32.44 28.44 28.29
N THR A 40 -32.96 29.13 29.28
CA THR A 40 -32.24 29.88 30.33
C THR A 40 -31.30 28.97 31.13
N PRO A 41 -30.01 29.32 31.35
CA PRO A 41 -29.17 28.61 32.31
C PRO A 41 -29.49 29.04 33.75
N ALA A 42 -29.70 28.05 34.62
CA ALA A 42 -29.86 28.24 36.07
C ALA A 42 -28.48 28.37 36.76
N PRO A 43 -28.37 29.11 37.90
CA PRO A 43 -27.10 29.31 38.59
C PRO A 43 -26.65 28.12 39.46
N ALA A 44 -25.34 28.10 39.71
CA ALA A 44 -24.54 27.06 40.35
C ALA A 44 -24.88 26.70 41.81
N ALA A 45 -24.43 25.51 42.23
CA ALA A 45 -24.22 25.11 43.62
C ALA A 45 -22.78 24.58 43.84
N PRO A 46 -22.20 24.72 45.05
CA PRO A 46 -20.76 24.61 45.28
C PRO A 46 -20.27 23.23 45.74
N SER A 47 -18.99 22.99 45.42
CA SER A 47 -17.94 22.33 46.22
C SER A 47 -18.27 21.04 46.99
N ALA A 48 -17.71 19.92 46.49
CA ALA A 48 -17.38 18.76 47.31
C ALA A 48 -15.88 18.44 47.19
N GLU A 49 -15.33 18.12 48.35
CA GLU A 49 -13.93 17.97 48.77
C GLU A 49 -13.18 16.81 48.07
N PRO A 50 -11.88 16.95 47.73
CA PRO A 50 -11.10 15.86 47.15
C PRO A 50 -10.67 14.86 48.24
N THR A 51 -11.13 13.60 48.10
CA THR A 51 -10.61 12.47 48.89
C THR A 51 -9.30 11.97 48.26
N PRO A 52 -8.19 11.81 49.02
CA PRO A 52 -6.94 11.31 48.46
C PRO A 52 -6.83 9.77 48.47
N SER A 53 -6.02 9.30 47.51
CA SER A 53 -5.17 8.11 47.54
C SER A 53 -5.78 6.74 47.23
N ALA A 54 -5.45 6.24 46.03
CA ALA A 54 -5.12 4.83 45.84
C ALA A 54 -3.69 4.74 45.29
N THR A 55 -2.85 4.01 46.03
CA THR A 55 -1.47 3.66 45.69
C THR A 55 -1.43 2.92 44.35
N PRO A 56 -0.59 3.33 43.37
CA PRO A 56 -0.42 2.54 42.16
C PRO A 56 0.32 1.24 42.50
N THR A 57 -0.39 0.12 42.40
CA THR A 57 0.21 -1.21 42.37
C THR A 57 1.12 -1.29 41.15
N ALA A 58 2.40 -1.64 41.38
CA ALA A 58 3.37 -1.84 40.32
C ALA A 58 2.87 -2.93 39.36
N SER A 59 2.63 -2.52 38.10
CA SER A 59 2.29 -3.41 37.00
C SER A 59 3.49 -4.33 36.69
N PRO A 60 3.27 -5.63 36.39
CA PRO A 60 4.37 -6.54 36.07
C PRO A 60 5.15 -6.02 34.86
N SER A 61 6.48 -5.98 35.03
CA SER A 61 7.42 -5.62 33.96
C SER A 61 7.22 -6.59 32.79
N PRO A 62 6.97 -6.11 31.55
CA PRO A 62 6.89 -7.00 30.41
C PRO A 62 8.24 -7.68 30.24
N THR A 63 8.23 -9.01 30.24
CA THR A 63 9.38 -9.81 29.85
C THR A 63 9.71 -9.42 28.41
N SER A 64 10.82 -8.71 28.22
CA SER A 64 11.33 -8.37 26.89
C SER A 64 11.72 -9.66 26.18
N THR A 65 10.78 -10.20 25.40
CA THR A 65 11.11 -11.02 24.23
C THR A 65 12.14 -10.22 23.43
N ALA A 66 13.28 -10.82 23.13
CA ALA A 66 14.34 -10.18 22.36
C ALA A 66 13.71 -9.53 21.12
N SER A 67 13.73 -8.21 21.08
CA SER A 67 13.20 -7.44 19.96
C SER A 67 14.02 -7.82 18.74
N ALA A 68 13.40 -8.48 17.77
CA ALA A 68 13.90 -8.38 16.40
C ALA A 68 14.13 -6.88 16.13
N ALA A 69 15.30 -6.52 15.60
CA ALA A 69 15.57 -5.14 15.27
C ALA A 69 14.45 -4.66 14.33
N ALA A 70 13.74 -3.61 14.73
CA ALA A 70 12.68 -3.06 13.90
C ALA A 70 13.29 -2.54 12.60
N LEU A 71 12.67 -2.87 11.45
CA LEU A 71 13.12 -2.37 10.16
C LEU A 71 12.98 -0.84 10.11
N PRO A 72 13.93 -0.12 9.48
CA PRO A 72 13.79 1.33 9.32
C PRO A 72 12.53 1.69 8.53
N TYR A 73 11.87 2.80 8.89
CA TYR A 73 10.62 3.24 8.26
C TYR A 73 10.87 4.13 7.04
N CYS A 74 10.15 3.91 5.92
CA CYS A 74 10.32 4.68 4.69
C CYS A 74 9.76 6.12 4.75
N GLY A 75 8.98 6.47 5.78
CA GLY A 75 8.43 7.81 5.98
C GLY A 75 7.03 8.01 5.38
N ASP A 76 6.28 8.95 5.93
CA ASP A 76 4.89 9.22 5.50
C ASP A 76 4.81 9.89 4.12
N GLU A 77 5.80 10.72 3.80
CA GLU A 77 5.92 11.37 2.49
C GLU A 77 6.03 10.36 1.34
N PHE A 78 6.65 9.20 1.60
CA PHE A 78 6.70 8.11 0.64
C PHE A 78 5.31 7.55 0.35
N ILE A 79 4.47 7.34 1.37
CA ILE A 79 3.11 6.81 1.21
C ILE A 79 2.23 7.76 0.41
N VAL A 80 2.30 9.04 0.72
CA VAL A 80 1.54 10.09 0.03
C VAL A 80 1.89 10.17 -1.47
N ASP A 81 3.14 9.85 -1.83
CA ASP A 81 3.61 9.85 -3.21
C ASP A 81 3.13 8.61 -4.01
N ARG A 82 2.66 7.55 -3.33
CA ARG A 82 2.20 6.32 -4.01
C ARG A 82 0.91 6.54 -4.79
N SER A 83 0.94 6.12 -6.04
CA SER A 83 -0.19 6.25 -6.98
C SER A 83 -1.43 5.47 -6.58
N SER A 84 -1.31 4.42 -5.76
CA SER A 84 -2.47 3.67 -5.24
C SER A 84 -3.21 4.42 -4.13
N ILE A 85 -2.51 5.29 -3.38
CA ILE A 85 -3.09 6.07 -2.28
C ILE A 85 -3.98 7.21 -2.79
N VAL A 86 -3.69 7.72 -4.00
CA VAL A 86 -4.48 8.82 -4.59
C VAL A 86 -5.92 8.44 -4.94
N TRP A 87 -6.25 7.14 -4.92
CA TRP A 87 -7.62 6.65 -5.12
C TRP A 87 -8.50 6.79 -3.87
N TRP A 88 -7.91 7.10 -2.72
CA TRP A 88 -8.68 7.50 -1.56
C TRP A 88 -9.15 8.94 -1.65
N MET A 89 -10.41 9.14 -1.27
CA MET A 89 -10.99 10.47 -1.19
C MET A 89 -10.54 11.18 0.09
N GLY A 90 -10.39 12.50 -0.01
CA GLY A 90 -10.09 13.36 1.14
C GLY A 90 -8.82 14.19 0.94
N THR A 91 -8.44 14.84 2.02
CA THR A 91 -7.14 15.51 2.20
C THR A 91 -6.01 14.48 2.35
N GLN A 92 -4.78 14.93 2.19
CA GLN A 92 -3.58 14.10 2.40
C GLN A 92 -3.54 13.47 3.81
N GLU A 93 -3.95 14.23 4.84
CA GLU A 93 -4.01 13.71 6.22
C GLU A 93 -5.06 12.59 6.35
N GLU A 94 -6.22 12.76 5.72
CA GLU A 94 -7.27 11.72 5.69
C GLU A 94 -6.85 10.49 4.89
N GLN A 95 -6.10 10.67 3.80
CA GLN A 95 -5.52 9.57 3.02
C GLN A 95 -4.47 8.81 3.83
N LEU A 96 -3.56 9.51 4.52
CA LEU A 96 -2.56 8.88 5.38
C LEU A 96 -3.20 8.15 6.57
N ALA A 97 -4.26 8.71 7.16
CA ALA A 97 -5.02 8.03 8.22
C ALA A 97 -5.71 6.76 7.71
N GLN A 98 -6.21 6.77 6.46
CA GLN A 98 -6.73 5.56 5.81
C GLN A 98 -5.59 4.55 5.51
N ALA A 99 -4.39 5.04 5.14
CA ALA A 99 -3.18 4.23 4.89
C ALA A 99 -2.83 3.40 6.09
N ALA A 100 -2.95 4.00 7.27
CA ALA A 100 -2.46 3.44 8.52
C ALA A 100 -1.08 2.82 8.32
N PRO A 101 -0.08 3.62 7.87
CA PRO A 101 1.22 3.08 7.56
C PRO A 101 1.95 2.71 8.84
N GLU A 102 2.62 1.57 8.79
CA GLU A 102 3.34 1.00 9.92
C GLU A 102 4.74 0.57 9.46
N PRO A 103 5.76 0.69 10.34
CA PRO A 103 7.09 0.17 10.03
C PRO A 103 7.04 -1.36 9.94
N GLY A 104 7.67 -1.90 8.89
CA GLY A 104 7.82 -3.33 8.70
C GLY A 104 7.40 -3.81 7.31
N PHE A 105 7.48 -5.11 7.14
CA PHE A 105 7.15 -5.81 5.89
C PHE A 105 6.41 -7.10 6.26
N VAL A 106 5.25 -7.34 5.66
CA VAL A 106 4.37 -8.48 6.03
C VAL A 106 5.10 -9.82 5.95
N ALA A 107 5.90 -10.03 4.90
CA ALA A 107 6.74 -11.21 4.73
C ALA A 107 8.19 -10.93 5.17
N ALA A 108 8.39 -10.54 6.44
CA ALA A 108 9.69 -10.10 6.96
C ALA A 108 10.83 -11.12 6.73
N GLU A 109 10.52 -12.41 6.69
CA GLU A 109 11.44 -13.49 6.36
C GLU A 109 12.03 -13.41 4.94
N ALA A 110 11.35 -12.75 4.00
CA ALA A 110 11.88 -12.49 2.66
C ALA A 110 13.09 -11.54 2.69
N LEU A 111 13.11 -10.65 3.68
CA LEU A 111 14.15 -9.65 3.87
C LEU A 111 15.24 -10.10 4.86
N ALA A 112 15.11 -11.29 5.46
CA ALA A 112 16.00 -11.75 6.50
C ALA A 112 17.44 -11.91 5.97
N GLY A 113 18.38 -11.18 6.56
CA GLY A 113 19.79 -11.21 6.16
C GLY A 113 20.14 -10.29 4.99
N LEU A 114 19.16 -9.55 4.44
CA LEU A 114 19.40 -8.49 3.46
C LEU A 114 19.68 -7.16 4.17
N ASP A 115 20.39 -6.26 3.49
CA ASP A 115 20.61 -4.89 3.96
C ASP A 115 19.40 -4.01 3.60
N VAL A 116 18.42 -3.97 4.50
CA VAL A 116 17.17 -3.22 4.31
C VAL A 116 17.40 -1.74 4.65
N VAL A 117 17.27 -0.88 3.65
CA VAL A 117 17.32 0.58 3.80
C VAL A 117 16.09 1.08 4.55
N CYS A 118 14.90 0.67 4.11
CA CYS A 118 13.64 0.95 4.78
C CYS A 118 12.56 -0.04 4.35
N ALA A 119 11.54 -0.20 5.19
CA ALA A 119 10.34 -0.96 4.90
C ALA A 119 9.10 -0.29 5.49
N ILE A 120 7.96 -0.52 4.84
CA ILE A 120 6.67 0.04 5.23
C ILE A 120 5.55 -0.91 4.85
N THR A 121 4.55 -1.01 5.71
CA THR A 121 3.30 -1.73 5.46
C THR A 121 2.15 -0.74 5.57
N TYR A 122 1.21 -0.79 4.64
CA TYR A 122 0.09 0.14 4.58
C TYR A 122 -1.11 -0.51 3.88
N ARG A 123 -2.28 0.10 4.02
CA ARG A 123 -3.48 -0.30 3.28
C ARG A 123 -3.54 0.43 1.96
N SER A 124 -3.98 -0.23 0.90
CA SER A 124 -4.24 0.43 -0.38
C SER A 124 -5.56 -0.06 -0.97
N PRO A 125 -6.29 0.78 -1.71
CA PRO A 125 -7.49 0.36 -2.40
C PRO A 125 -7.15 -0.61 -3.54
N THR A 126 -8.03 -1.58 -3.80
CA THR A 126 -7.91 -2.45 -4.99
C THR A 126 -8.25 -1.69 -6.26
N ASP A 127 -7.55 -2.00 -7.35
CA ASP A 127 -7.86 -1.44 -8.67
C ASP A 127 -9.14 -2.09 -9.22
N GLY A 128 -10.03 -1.28 -9.81
CA GLY A 128 -11.22 -1.74 -10.55
C GLY A 128 -12.39 -2.28 -9.73
N GLU A 129 -12.20 -2.74 -8.49
CA GLU A 129 -13.26 -3.28 -7.62
C GLU A 129 -13.20 -2.68 -6.20
N PRO A 130 -14.34 -2.58 -5.48
CA PRO A 130 -14.34 -2.18 -4.07
C PRO A 130 -13.56 -3.18 -3.22
N GLY A 131 -12.50 -2.72 -2.57
CA GLY A 131 -11.68 -3.55 -1.70
C GLY A 131 -10.48 -2.79 -1.14
N VAL A 132 -9.88 -3.37 -0.10
CA VAL A 132 -8.65 -2.87 0.51
C VAL A 132 -7.68 -4.04 0.60
N MET A 133 -6.48 -3.85 0.05
CA MET A 133 -5.38 -4.80 0.19
C MET A 133 -4.37 -4.27 1.21
N GLN A 134 -3.64 -5.18 1.84
CA GLN A 134 -2.48 -4.83 2.63
C GLN A 134 -1.25 -4.90 1.73
N THR A 135 -0.54 -3.79 1.61
CA THR A 135 0.65 -3.62 0.78
C THR A 135 1.86 -3.42 1.68
N SER A 136 2.96 -4.11 1.38
CA SER A 136 4.26 -3.85 1.99
C SER A 136 5.27 -3.50 0.92
N GLU A 137 6.10 -2.49 1.19
CA GLU A 137 7.17 -2.05 0.31
C GLU A 137 8.47 -1.97 1.09
N ALA A 138 9.58 -2.36 0.46
CA ALA A 138 10.91 -2.25 1.04
C ALA A 138 11.95 -1.89 -0.01
N PHE A 139 13.00 -1.22 0.44
CA PHE A 139 14.19 -0.91 -0.35
C PHE A 139 15.38 -1.64 0.27
N VAL A 140 16.06 -2.44 -0.54
CA VAL A 140 17.17 -3.28 -0.12
C VAL A 140 18.43 -2.85 -0.88
N ALA A 141 19.55 -2.66 -0.20
CA ALA A 141 20.80 -2.35 -0.88
C ALA A 141 21.22 -3.52 -1.79
N SER A 142 21.74 -3.22 -2.98
CA SER A 142 22.21 -4.25 -3.91
C SER A 142 23.61 -4.71 -3.51
N ASP A 143 23.70 -5.83 -2.80
CA ASP A 143 24.96 -6.47 -2.41
C ASP A 143 25.39 -7.59 -3.37
N GLY A 144 24.81 -7.62 -4.58
CA GLY A 144 25.11 -8.59 -5.64
C GLY A 144 24.46 -9.96 -5.47
N GLY A 145 23.82 -10.25 -4.32
CA GLY A 145 23.11 -11.51 -4.06
C GLY A 145 21.64 -11.35 -3.67
N ALA A 146 21.20 -10.15 -3.30
CA ALA A 146 19.85 -9.90 -2.82
C ALA A 146 18.71 -10.35 -3.77
N LEU A 147 18.83 -10.16 -5.09
CA LEU A 147 17.83 -10.66 -6.05
C LEU A 147 17.74 -12.20 -6.03
N GLU A 148 18.87 -12.90 -6.11
CA GLU A 148 18.90 -14.37 -6.09
C GLU A 148 18.33 -14.91 -4.77
N GLN A 149 18.61 -14.23 -3.65
CA GLN A 149 18.04 -14.58 -2.35
C GLN A 149 16.51 -14.41 -2.29
N LEU A 150 15.99 -13.31 -2.84
CA LEU A 150 14.55 -13.06 -2.92
C LEU A 150 13.84 -14.09 -3.82
N GLU A 151 14.46 -14.43 -4.96
CA GLU A 151 13.97 -15.47 -5.87
C GLU A 151 13.94 -16.85 -5.18
N ALA A 152 15.02 -17.21 -4.49
CA ALA A 152 15.12 -18.47 -3.76
C ALA A 152 14.08 -18.55 -2.63
N TRP A 153 13.88 -17.44 -1.90
CA TRP A 153 12.86 -17.36 -0.87
C TRP A 153 11.45 -17.50 -1.47
N ALA A 154 11.15 -16.77 -2.54
CA ALA A 154 9.83 -16.79 -3.17
C ALA A 154 9.49 -18.21 -3.66
N ALA A 155 10.43 -18.87 -4.34
CA ALA A 155 10.27 -20.25 -4.79
C ALA A 155 10.07 -21.23 -3.63
N ALA A 156 10.84 -21.10 -2.54
CA ALA A 156 10.70 -21.94 -1.35
C ALA A 156 9.34 -21.77 -0.65
N ASN A 157 8.71 -20.60 -0.81
CA ASN A 157 7.40 -20.27 -0.24
C ASN A 157 6.26 -20.45 -1.25
N GLY A 158 6.48 -21.14 -2.37
CA GLY A 158 5.43 -21.51 -3.31
C GLY A 158 4.91 -20.36 -4.17
N TYR A 159 5.65 -19.25 -4.25
CA TYR A 159 5.38 -18.22 -5.25
C TYR A 159 5.83 -18.71 -6.63
N VAL A 160 4.96 -18.53 -7.62
CA VAL A 160 5.22 -18.91 -9.01
C VAL A 160 5.02 -17.71 -9.92
N ALA A 161 5.87 -17.60 -10.93
CA ALA A 161 5.75 -16.56 -11.93
C ALA A 161 4.42 -16.63 -12.66
N GLN A 162 3.72 -15.50 -12.70
CA GLN A 162 2.61 -15.29 -13.61
C GLN A 162 3.13 -14.54 -14.84
N SER A 163 2.74 -15.02 -16.01
CA SER A 163 3.14 -14.39 -17.26
C SER A 163 2.22 -13.19 -17.53
N GLU A 164 2.61 -12.00 -17.10
CA GLU A 164 1.96 -10.75 -17.52
C GLU A 164 2.91 -9.94 -18.42
N GLY A 165 2.88 -10.26 -19.72
CA GLY A 165 3.45 -9.39 -20.77
C GLY A 165 4.96 -9.16 -20.76
N ASP A 166 5.37 -8.15 -21.53
CA ASP A 166 6.78 -7.85 -21.84
C ASP A 166 7.37 -6.93 -20.76
N GLY A 167 7.98 -7.49 -19.70
CA GLY A 167 9.08 -6.78 -19.01
C GLY A 167 9.19 -6.86 -17.49
N PHE A 168 8.20 -7.35 -16.75
CA PHE A 168 8.34 -7.59 -15.30
C PHE A 168 7.59 -8.84 -14.86
N GLN A 169 8.13 -9.53 -13.85
CA GLN A 169 7.59 -10.81 -13.40
C GLN A 169 6.97 -10.65 -12.02
N GLU A 170 5.64 -10.68 -11.96
CA GLU A 170 4.91 -10.84 -10.70
C GLU A 170 4.91 -12.32 -10.29
N LEU A 171 5.22 -12.60 -9.03
CA LEU A 171 5.15 -13.94 -8.47
C LEU A 171 3.91 -14.04 -7.57
N HIS A 172 3.14 -15.11 -7.72
CA HIS A 172 1.90 -15.31 -6.98
C HIS A 172 1.93 -16.62 -6.20
N GLN A 173 1.38 -16.60 -5.00
CA GLN A 173 0.97 -17.84 -4.33
C GLN A 173 -0.40 -18.29 -4.85
N PRO A 174 -0.70 -19.60 -4.77
CA PRO A 174 -2.07 -20.08 -4.88
C PRO A 174 -2.97 -19.37 -3.85
N PRO A 175 -4.26 -19.16 -4.15
CA PRO A 175 -5.20 -18.66 -3.16
C PRO A 175 -5.19 -19.54 -1.90
N ASN A 176 -5.44 -18.93 -0.74
CA ASN A 176 -5.69 -19.66 0.50
C ASN A 176 -6.85 -20.66 0.32
N ALA A 177 -7.00 -21.60 1.27
CA ALA A 177 -7.97 -22.70 1.15
C ALA A 177 -9.44 -22.24 1.03
N ASP A 178 -9.76 -21.02 1.48
CA ASP A 178 -11.04 -20.35 1.33
C ASP A 178 -11.23 -19.68 -0.05
N GLY A 179 -10.18 -19.59 -0.85
CA GLY A 179 -10.18 -19.01 -2.20
C GLY A 179 -10.24 -17.49 -2.22
N THR A 180 -10.27 -16.83 -1.07
CA THR A 180 -10.52 -15.38 -0.95
C THR A 180 -9.23 -14.59 -0.90
N THR A 181 -8.15 -15.16 -0.35
CA THR A 181 -6.87 -14.45 -0.24
C THR A 181 -5.84 -14.96 -1.23
N THR A 182 -5.24 -14.07 -2.02
CA THR A 182 -4.07 -14.34 -2.87
C THR A 182 -2.92 -13.43 -2.46
N ARG A 183 -1.70 -13.96 -2.44
CA ARG A 183 -0.48 -13.17 -2.15
C ARG A 183 0.32 -12.97 -3.42
N LYS A 184 0.83 -11.75 -3.59
CA LYS A 184 1.76 -11.41 -4.66
C LYS A 184 3.06 -10.86 -4.09
N ILE A 185 4.15 -11.11 -4.78
CA ILE A 185 5.43 -10.44 -4.55
C ILE A 185 6.05 -10.06 -5.89
N PHE A 186 6.67 -8.89 -5.90
CA PHE A 186 7.45 -8.35 -7.00
C PHE A 186 8.74 -7.78 -6.43
N PHE A 187 9.84 -7.98 -7.13
CA PHE A 187 11.10 -7.31 -6.80
C PHE A 187 11.89 -7.05 -8.07
N ALA A 188 12.55 -5.90 -8.12
CA ALA A 188 13.38 -5.50 -9.24
C ALA A 188 14.35 -4.39 -8.85
N PRO A 189 15.42 -4.18 -9.63
CA PRO A 189 16.28 -3.01 -9.47
C PRO A 189 15.48 -1.70 -9.58
N LEU A 190 15.92 -0.69 -8.83
CA LEU A 190 15.40 0.68 -8.86
C LEU A 190 16.00 1.48 -10.02
N ASP A 191 15.91 0.95 -11.24
CA ASP A 191 16.50 1.55 -12.45
C ASP A 191 15.53 2.39 -13.28
N GLY A 192 14.25 2.43 -12.88
CA GLY A 192 13.19 3.18 -13.55
C GLY A 192 12.65 2.51 -14.82
N GLU A 193 13.11 1.29 -15.15
CA GLU A 193 12.62 0.54 -16.32
C GLU A 193 11.33 -0.22 -16.03
N HIS A 194 10.95 -0.34 -14.74
CA HIS A 194 9.79 -1.09 -14.29
C HIS A 194 8.58 -0.20 -13.97
N PRO A 195 7.50 -0.24 -14.79
CA PRO A 195 6.32 0.62 -14.63
C PRO A 195 5.67 0.63 -13.23
N PRO A 196 5.59 -0.51 -12.49
CA PRO A 196 4.98 -0.52 -11.15
C PRO A 196 5.76 0.27 -10.10
N ILE A 197 7.07 0.48 -10.30
CA ILE A 197 7.94 1.17 -9.35
C ILE A 197 7.63 2.66 -9.36
N GLY A 198 7.48 3.24 -10.55
CA GLY A 198 7.32 4.68 -10.76
C GLY A 198 8.65 5.37 -11.03
N ASP A 199 8.79 6.61 -10.57
CA ASP A 199 9.99 7.44 -10.77
C ASP A 199 11.09 7.07 -9.76
N ALA A 200 12.13 6.38 -10.23
CA ALA A 200 13.25 5.93 -9.40
C ALA A 200 13.99 7.08 -8.71
N GLU A 201 14.20 8.23 -9.38
CA GLU A 201 14.88 9.38 -8.78
C GLU A 201 14.06 9.96 -7.62
N ARG A 202 12.74 10.02 -7.81
CA ARG A 202 11.79 10.45 -6.78
C ARG A 202 11.82 9.52 -5.57
N LEU A 203 11.83 8.21 -5.80
CA LEU A 203 11.88 7.20 -4.73
C LEU A 203 13.19 7.25 -3.93
N VAL A 204 14.33 7.39 -4.60
CA VAL A 204 15.64 7.62 -3.96
C VAL A 204 15.60 8.85 -3.07
N ALA A 205 15.04 9.96 -3.56
CA ALA A 205 14.95 11.21 -2.81
C ALA A 205 14.06 11.10 -1.55
N LEU A 206 12.99 10.31 -1.62
CA LEU A 206 12.05 10.11 -0.50
C LEU A 206 12.58 9.15 0.57
N THR A 207 13.27 8.10 0.16
CA THR A 207 13.63 6.97 1.03
C THR A 207 15.10 6.95 1.45
N GLY A 208 15.96 7.68 0.75
CA GLY A 208 17.40 7.60 0.93
C GLY A 208 18.03 6.31 0.41
N ALA A 209 17.27 5.48 -0.31
CA ALA A 209 17.80 4.28 -0.96
C ALA A 209 18.88 4.64 -2.00
N PRO A 210 19.93 3.81 -2.16
CA PRO A 210 20.86 4.00 -3.24
C PRO A 210 20.17 3.76 -4.60
N PRO A 211 20.65 4.38 -5.69
CA PRO A 211 20.01 4.31 -7.00
C PRO A 211 20.05 2.91 -7.63
N ASP A 212 20.86 2.00 -7.11
CA ASP A 212 20.93 0.59 -7.50
C ASP A 212 20.21 -0.33 -6.51
N ALA A 213 19.45 0.21 -5.56
CA ALA A 213 18.67 -0.58 -4.62
C ALA A 213 17.70 -1.52 -5.34
N ILE A 214 17.32 -2.60 -4.66
CA ILE A 214 16.23 -3.47 -5.07
C ILE A 214 14.98 -2.97 -4.38
N TYR A 215 13.97 -2.66 -5.18
CA TYR A 215 12.62 -2.43 -4.72
C TYR A 215 11.92 -3.78 -4.53
N VAL A 216 11.28 -3.96 -3.39
CA VAL A 216 10.50 -5.17 -3.05
C VAL A 216 9.09 -4.73 -2.70
N TRP A 217 8.11 -5.28 -3.39
CA TRP A 217 6.69 -5.04 -3.17
C TRP A 217 5.99 -6.37 -2.87
N HIS A 218 5.14 -6.38 -1.85
CA HIS A 218 4.33 -7.51 -1.46
C HIS A 218 2.89 -7.05 -1.20
N ALA A 219 1.93 -7.86 -1.62
CA ALA A 219 0.52 -7.57 -1.34
C ALA A 219 -0.28 -8.82 -1.01
N ASP A 220 -1.11 -8.67 0.02
CA ASP A 220 -2.13 -9.64 0.41
C ASP A 220 -3.50 -9.11 -0.05
N PHE A 221 -4.02 -9.73 -1.12
CA PHE A 221 -5.34 -9.44 -1.66
C PHE A 221 -6.35 -10.31 -0.95
N THR A 222 -7.35 -9.71 -0.30
CA THR A 222 -8.54 -10.45 0.16
C THR A 222 -9.74 -9.97 -0.65
N VAL A 223 -10.31 -10.88 -1.44
CA VAL A 223 -11.56 -10.66 -2.17
C VAL A 223 -12.70 -11.05 -1.22
N GLU A 224 -13.49 -10.05 -0.79
CA GLU A 224 -14.69 -10.25 0.04
C GLU A 224 -15.92 -10.62 -0.80
#